data_AF-A0A3A3A371-F1
#
_entry.id   AF-A0A3A3A371-F1
#
_cell.length_a   1.000
_cell.length_b   1.000
_cell.length_c   1.000
_cell.angle_alpha   90.00
_cell.angle_beta   90.00
_cell.angle_gamma   90.00
#
_symmetry.space_group_name_H-M   'P 1'
#
loop_
_entity.id
_entity.type
_entity.pdbx_description
1 polymer ?
#
loop_
_entity_poly.entity_id
_entity_poly.type
_entity_poly.pdbx_seq_one_letter_code
_entity_poly.pdbx_strand_id
1 'polypeptide(L)'
;MKNTHRSPQASAAWRIKRQTRGYIDPRKRAKADRERFRRGKRGSYKRLNDLFLDGLETGRERRVYALVMTVIKGRHAAVRYSTYNSHPNEDWVPPVDDVTEHWPKTDVWTPKDFEEGQTTRHRKDGDSSTKRLFTVSKPPSLDLDQLKLVSVR
;
A
#
# COMPACT_ATOMS: atom_id res chain seq x y z
N MET A 1 24.04 -49.07 -3.04
CA MET A 1 23.06 -48.15 -2.40
C MET A 1 23.86 -47.04 -1.74
N LYS A 2 23.76 -45.78 -2.19
CA LYS A 2 24.55 -44.64 -1.67
C LYS A 2 23.63 -43.78 -0.79
N ASN A 3 23.78 -43.88 0.53
CA ASN A 3 23.08 -43.01 1.48
C ASN A 3 23.75 -41.64 1.49
N THR A 4 23.08 -40.65 0.90
CA THR A 4 23.45 -39.24 0.99
C THR A 4 22.87 -38.64 2.27
N HIS A 5 23.68 -38.62 3.34
CA HIS A 5 23.38 -37.81 4.52
C HIS A 5 23.40 -36.32 4.13
N ARG A 6 22.22 -35.73 3.92
CA ARG A 6 22.06 -34.28 3.76
C ARG A 6 22.33 -33.64 5.13
N SER A 7 23.45 -32.92 5.26
CA SER A 7 23.82 -32.29 6.53
C SER A 7 22.75 -31.25 6.95
N PRO A 8 22.23 -31.31 8.19
CA PRO A 8 21.23 -30.34 8.69
C PRO A 8 21.75 -28.89 8.81
N GLN A 9 23.06 -28.68 8.68
CA GLN A 9 23.72 -27.43 9.01
C GLN A 9 23.42 -26.29 8.02
N ALA A 10 23.14 -26.59 6.75
CA ALA A 10 22.87 -25.56 5.75
C ALA A 10 21.52 -24.84 5.97
N SER A 11 20.52 -25.53 6.50
CA SER A 11 19.18 -24.96 6.76
C SER A 11 19.11 -24.16 8.07
N ALA A 12 20.00 -24.44 9.03
CA ALA A 12 20.10 -23.67 10.26
C ALA A 12 20.94 -22.38 10.07
N ALA A 13 21.95 -22.42 9.21
CA ALA A 13 22.87 -21.30 8.97
C ALA A 13 22.15 -20.03 8.50
N TRP A 14 21.14 -20.12 7.61
CA TRP A 14 20.41 -18.94 7.14
C TRP A 14 19.52 -18.33 8.23
N ARG A 15 18.96 -19.16 9.11
CA ARG A 15 18.06 -18.74 10.19
C ARG A 15 18.84 -18.01 11.29
N ILE A 16 20.02 -18.53 11.64
CA ILE A 16 20.98 -17.88 12.55
C ILE A 16 21.50 -16.56 11.94
N LYS A 17 21.85 -16.56 10.63
CA LYS A 17 22.31 -15.37 9.89
C LYS A 17 21.22 -14.29 9.76
N ARG A 18 19.95 -14.65 9.94
CA ARG A 18 18.81 -13.72 9.92
C ARG A 18 18.49 -13.19 11.33
N GLN A 19 18.70 -14.00 12.38
CA GLN A 19 18.60 -13.57 13.78
C GLN A 19 19.72 -12.58 14.18
N THR A 20 20.92 -12.69 13.61
CA THR A 20 22.03 -11.76 13.87
C THR A 20 21.94 -10.43 13.11
N ARG A 21 20.94 -10.22 12.26
CA ARG A 21 20.67 -8.94 11.55
C ARG A 21 20.01 -7.87 12.44
N GLY A 22 20.12 -7.98 13.76
CA GLY A 22 19.47 -7.08 14.72
C GLY A 22 19.94 -5.62 14.64
N TYR A 23 21.11 -5.35 14.03
CA TYR A 23 21.63 -4.00 13.85
C TYR A 23 21.75 -3.64 12.37
N ILE A 24 20.79 -2.87 11.87
CA ILE A 24 20.86 -2.25 10.55
C ILE A 24 21.54 -0.90 10.71
N ASP A 25 22.69 -0.72 10.06
CA ASP A 25 23.39 0.57 9.96
C ASP A 25 22.39 1.70 9.60
N PRO A 26 22.26 2.74 10.43
CA PRO A 26 21.36 3.88 10.18
C PRO A 26 21.53 4.50 8.80
N ARG A 27 22.76 4.51 8.25
CA ARG A 27 23.03 5.03 6.90
C ARG A 27 22.40 4.16 5.82
N LYS A 28 22.51 2.83 5.96
CA LYS A 28 21.89 1.86 5.03
C LYS A 28 20.37 1.94 5.10
N ARG A 29 19.80 2.06 6.30
CA ARG A 29 18.36 2.27 6.50
C ARG A 29 17.89 3.56 5.83
N ALA A 30 18.56 4.69 6.08
CA ALA A 30 18.21 5.97 5.48
C ALA A 30 18.27 5.94 3.95
N LYS A 31 19.22 5.23 3.34
CA LYS A 31 19.28 5.03 1.88
C LYS A 31 18.11 4.20 1.38
N ALA A 32 17.80 3.10 2.06
CA ALA A 32 16.66 2.24 1.72
C ALA A 32 15.32 3.00 1.83
N ASP A 33 15.14 3.82 2.85
CA ASP A 33 13.94 4.64 3.05
C ASP A 33 13.79 5.70 1.95
N ARG A 34 14.88 6.40 1.59
CA ARG A 34 14.87 7.35 0.45
C ARG A 34 14.48 6.66 -0.85
N GLU A 35 15.02 5.47 -1.10
CA GLU A 35 14.72 4.70 -2.31
C GLU A 35 13.27 4.18 -2.30
N ARG A 36 12.78 3.72 -1.15
CA ARG A 36 11.37 3.33 -0.97
C ARG A 36 10.45 4.50 -1.24
N PHE A 37 10.75 5.69 -0.72
CA PHE A 37 10.01 6.92 -1.00
C PHE A 37 10.03 7.25 -2.50
N ARG A 38 11.20 7.21 -3.15
CA ARG A 38 11.34 7.50 -4.58
C ARG A 38 10.48 6.55 -5.43
N ARG A 39 10.52 5.25 -5.15
CA ARG A 39 9.71 4.23 -5.84
C ARG A 39 8.22 4.41 -5.55
N GLY A 40 7.87 4.66 -4.29
CA GLY A 40 6.50 4.92 -3.86
C GLY A 40 5.90 6.12 -4.60
N LYS A 41 6.62 7.24 -4.65
CA LYS A 41 6.21 8.44 -5.39
C LYS A 41 5.94 8.14 -6.86
N ARG A 42 6.87 7.46 -7.54
CA ARG A 42 6.69 7.05 -8.94
C ARG A 42 5.48 6.14 -9.12
N GLY A 43 5.30 5.16 -8.23
CA GLY A 43 4.16 4.24 -8.25
C GLY A 43 2.83 4.95 -8.02
N SER A 44 2.80 5.98 -7.16
CA SER A 44 1.62 6.82 -6.98
C SER A 44 1.27 7.60 -8.24
N TYR A 45 2.24 8.26 -8.90
CA TYR A 45 1.97 8.95 -10.16
C TYR A 45 1.49 8.00 -11.27
N LYS A 46 2.06 6.79 -11.35
CA LYS A 46 1.56 5.78 -12.29
C LYS A 46 0.09 5.46 -12.03
N ARG A 47 -0.29 5.21 -10.77
CA ARG A 47 -1.69 4.90 -10.41
C ARG A 47 -2.65 6.05 -10.68
N LEU A 48 -2.21 7.29 -10.47
CA LEU A 48 -3.00 8.48 -10.82
C LEU A 48 -3.22 8.58 -12.33
N ASN A 49 -2.19 8.23 -13.11
CA ASN A 49 -2.32 8.16 -14.56
C ASN A 49 -3.25 7.03 -15.00
N ASP A 50 -3.12 5.85 -14.41
CA ASP A 50 -4.01 4.72 -14.67
C ASP A 50 -5.48 5.10 -14.35
N LEU A 51 -5.73 5.85 -13.26
CA LEU A 51 -7.06 6.36 -12.89
C LEU A 51 -7.64 7.37 -13.89
N PHE A 52 -6.76 8.23 -14.43
CA PHE A 52 -7.13 9.17 -15.48
C PHE A 52 -7.52 8.43 -16.78
N LEU A 53 -6.69 7.48 -17.21
CA LEU A 53 -6.95 6.65 -18.40
C LEU A 53 -8.25 5.85 -18.26
N ASP A 54 -8.51 5.24 -17.10
CA ASP A 54 -9.77 4.55 -16.79
C ASP A 54 -11.00 5.49 -16.92
N GLY A 55 -10.84 6.75 -16.52
CA GLY A 55 -11.85 7.79 -16.72
C GLY A 55 -12.15 8.01 -18.19
N LEU A 56 -11.10 8.18 -19.01
CA LEU A 56 -11.22 8.35 -20.46
C LEU A 56 -11.90 7.15 -21.12
N GLU A 57 -11.51 5.92 -20.76
CA GLU A 57 -12.10 4.68 -21.31
C GLU A 57 -13.59 4.53 -20.98
N THR A 58 -14.00 4.99 -19.79
CA THR A 58 -15.40 4.96 -19.34
C THR A 58 -16.22 6.15 -19.89
N GLY A 59 -15.59 7.06 -20.64
CA GLY A 59 -16.23 8.30 -21.11
C GLY A 59 -16.53 9.31 -20.01
N ARG A 60 -15.87 9.19 -18.84
CA ARG A 60 -15.99 10.14 -17.73
C ARG A 60 -14.84 11.13 -17.79
N GLU A 61 -15.16 12.41 -17.92
CA GLU A 61 -14.15 13.46 -17.79
C GLU A 61 -13.62 13.47 -16.34
N ARG A 62 -12.35 13.12 -16.17
CA ARG A 62 -11.66 13.17 -14.88
C ARG A 62 -10.39 13.97 -15.04
N ARG A 63 -10.21 14.95 -14.15
CA ARG A 63 -8.99 15.75 -14.10
C ARG A 63 -8.27 15.44 -12.79
N VAL A 64 -7.01 15.01 -12.90
CA VAL A 64 -6.19 14.57 -11.78
C VAL A 64 -4.96 15.44 -11.66
N TYR A 65 -4.80 16.07 -10.49
CA TYR A 65 -3.64 16.86 -10.11
C TYR A 65 -3.14 16.35 -8.76
N ALA A 66 -1.84 16.15 -8.63
CA ALA A 66 -1.23 15.74 -7.37
C ALA A 66 0.07 16.49 -7.11
N LEU A 67 0.20 16.99 -5.88
CA LEU A 67 1.37 17.68 -5.39
C LEU A 67 2.01 16.86 -4.28
N VAL A 68 3.30 16.55 -4.41
CA VAL A 68 4.09 15.89 -3.38
C VAL A 68 5.14 16.88 -2.89
N MET A 69 4.99 17.31 -1.65
CA MET A 69 5.97 18.13 -0.95
C MET A 69 7.04 17.21 -0.33
N THR A 70 8.31 17.49 -0.63
CA THR A 70 9.45 16.80 -0.02
C THR A 70 10.29 17.80 0.75
N VAL A 71 10.39 17.63 2.07
CA VAL A 71 11.26 18.44 2.91
C VAL A 71 12.64 17.81 2.94
N ILE A 72 13.66 18.52 2.44
CA ILE A 72 15.03 18.05 2.47
C ILE A 72 15.63 18.39 3.83
N LYS A 73 16.03 17.37 4.60
CA LYS A 73 16.71 17.56 5.89
C LYS A 73 18.09 18.19 5.66
N GLY A 74 18.35 19.34 6.28
CA GLY A 74 19.62 20.08 6.21
C GLY A 74 19.55 21.41 6.96
N ARG A 75 20.69 22.10 7.12
CA ARG A 75 20.80 23.40 7.83
C ARG A 75 19.92 24.50 7.21
N HIS A 76 19.64 24.37 5.91
CA HIS A 76 18.69 25.20 5.15
C HIS A 76 17.62 24.26 4.60
N ALA A 77 16.65 23.86 5.43
CA ALA A 77 15.61 22.91 5.08
C ALA A 77 14.82 23.38 3.85
N ALA A 78 15.25 22.95 2.66
CA ALA A 78 14.63 23.34 1.40
C ALA A 78 13.44 22.44 1.13
N VAL A 79 12.31 23.08 0.81
CA VAL A 79 11.09 22.38 0.38
C VAL A 79 11.16 22.19 -1.12
N ARG A 80 11.06 20.94 -1.58
CA ARG A 80 10.95 20.60 -3.00
C ARG A 80 9.56 20.09 -3.31
N TYR A 81 8.93 20.68 -4.31
CA TYR A 81 7.64 20.22 -4.83
C TYR A 81 7.85 19.30 -6.03
N SER A 82 6.98 18.29 -6.16
CA SER A 82 6.88 17.44 -7.35
C SER A 82 5.41 17.32 -7.70
N THR A 83 5.05 17.61 -8.95
CA THR A 83 3.67 17.61 -9.42
C THR A 83 3.41 16.50 -10.43
N TYR A 84 2.17 16.05 -10.48
CA TYR A 84 1.60 15.30 -11.58
C TYR A 84 0.35 16.04 -12.04
N ASN A 85 0.25 16.29 -13.35
CA ASN A 85 -0.90 16.93 -13.97
C ASN A 85 -1.31 16.08 -15.19
N SER A 86 -2.56 15.62 -15.18
CA SER A 86 -3.17 14.86 -16.29
C SER A 86 -3.38 15.70 -17.55
N HIS A 87 -3.59 17.02 -17.43
CA HIS A 87 -3.78 17.94 -18.55
C HIS A 87 -2.82 19.14 -18.40
N PRO A 88 -1.54 18.98 -18.80
CA PRO A 88 -0.51 20.00 -18.59
C PRO A 88 -0.69 21.26 -19.43
N ASN A 89 -1.50 21.21 -20.48
CA ASN A 89 -1.73 22.32 -21.41
C ASN A 89 -3.01 23.11 -21.11
N GLU A 90 -3.76 22.70 -20.08
CA GLU A 90 -5.02 23.32 -19.70
C GLU A 90 -4.85 24.10 -18.39
N ASP A 91 -5.47 25.27 -18.31
CA ASP A 91 -5.46 26.11 -17.11
C ASP A 91 -6.63 25.75 -16.18
N TRP A 92 -6.52 24.57 -15.56
CA TRP A 92 -7.54 24.03 -14.64
C TRP A 92 -6.95 23.63 -13.29
N VAL A 93 -5.61 23.63 -13.17
CA VAL A 93 -4.95 23.29 -11.91
C VAL A 93 -5.28 24.36 -10.90
N PRO A 94 -5.82 24.01 -9.72
CA PRO A 94 -6.20 25.00 -8.73
C PRO A 94 -5.00 25.88 -8.32
N PRO A 95 -5.19 27.20 -8.17
CA PRO A 95 -4.17 28.12 -7.69
C PRO A 95 -3.53 27.62 -6.39
N VAL A 96 -2.25 27.95 -6.19
CA VAL A 96 -1.51 27.53 -4.98
C VAL A 96 -2.18 28.06 -3.71
N ASP A 97 -2.75 29.26 -3.77
CA ASP A 97 -3.44 29.89 -2.66
C ASP A 97 -4.72 29.12 -2.30
N ASP A 98 -5.55 28.77 -3.30
CA ASP A 98 -6.77 27.97 -3.12
C ASP A 98 -6.49 26.59 -2.51
N VAL A 99 -5.42 25.92 -2.97
CA VAL A 99 -5.03 24.61 -2.42
C VAL A 99 -4.60 24.74 -0.95
N THR A 100 -3.92 25.84 -0.60
CA THR A 100 -3.43 26.08 0.76
C THR A 100 -4.57 26.45 1.70
N GLU A 101 -5.57 27.19 1.22
CA GLU A 101 -6.75 27.61 1.96
C GLU A 101 -7.69 26.43 2.27
N HIS A 102 -7.98 25.58 1.27
CA HIS A 102 -8.99 24.53 1.39
C HIS A 102 -8.43 23.19 1.90
N TRP A 103 -7.11 22.99 1.82
CA TRP A 103 -6.42 21.81 2.35
C TRP A 103 -5.18 22.23 3.17
N PRO A 104 -5.37 22.95 4.29
CA PRO A 104 -4.25 23.40 5.11
C PRO A 104 -3.42 22.21 5.60
N LYS A 105 -2.09 22.31 5.46
CA LYS A 105 -1.08 21.24 5.64
C LYS A 105 -0.97 20.64 7.05
N THR A 106 -1.86 20.97 7.97
CA THR A 106 -1.70 20.67 9.39
C THR A 106 -2.85 19.81 9.88
N ASP A 107 -2.58 18.51 10.06
CA ASP A 107 -3.15 17.83 11.22
C ASP A 107 -2.60 18.57 12.45
N VAL A 108 -3.40 19.46 13.03
CA VAL A 108 -3.05 20.16 14.26
C VAL A 108 -3.30 19.20 15.41
N TRP A 109 -2.24 18.50 15.83
CA TRP A 109 -2.26 17.71 17.06
C TRP A 109 -1.96 18.63 18.23
N THR A 110 -2.96 18.90 19.05
CA THR A 110 -2.89 19.58 20.33
C THR A 110 -2.72 18.55 21.47
N PRO A 111 -2.21 18.95 22.64
CA PRO A 111 -2.15 18.06 23.81
C PRO A 111 -3.51 17.45 24.20
N LYS A 112 -4.62 18.14 23.90
CA LYS A 112 -5.99 17.65 24.13
C LYS A 112 -6.32 16.41 23.31
N ASP A 113 -5.71 16.24 22.13
CA ASP A 113 -5.89 15.06 21.27
C ASP A 113 -5.28 13.78 21.87
N PHE A 114 -4.55 13.92 22.98
CA PHE A 114 -3.97 12.82 23.75
C PHE A 114 -4.61 12.64 25.14
N GLU A 115 -5.62 13.47 25.50
CA GLU A 115 -6.32 13.37 26.80
C GLU A 115 -7.52 12.39 26.77
N GLU A 116 -7.94 11.91 25.60
CA GLU A 116 -8.97 10.86 25.49
C GLU A 116 -8.40 9.45 25.79
N GLY A 117 -8.19 9.20 27.08
CA GLY A 117 -7.66 7.92 27.57
C GLY A 117 -8.14 7.47 28.95
N GLN A 118 -9.09 8.15 29.58
CA GLN A 118 -9.72 7.70 30.84
C GLN A 118 -11.24 7.88 30.85
N THR A 119 -11.96 7.30 29.89
CA THR A 119 -13.33 6.87 30.16
C THR A 119 -13.52 5.44 29.67
N THR A 120 -14.04 4.63 30.57
CA THR A 120 -14.24 3.19 30.50
C THR A 120 -15.14 2.80 29.34
N ARG A 121 -14.54 2.37 28.22
CA ARG A 121 -15.28 1.53 27.27
C ARG A 121 -15.49 0.17 27.92
N HIS A 122 -16.72 -0.06 28.38
CA HIS A 122 -17.23 -1.37 28.76
C HIS A 122 -16.71 -2.43 27.78
N ARG A 123 -15.88 -3.35 28.29
CA ARG A 123 -15.63 -4.63 27.64
C ARG A 123 -16.98 -5.36 27.59
N LYS A 124 -17.64 -5.33 26.44
CA LYS A 124 -18.57 -6.40 26.09
C LYS A 124 -17.70 -7.59 25.69
N ASP A 125 -17.84 -8.66 26.46
CA ASP A 125 -17.28 -9.97 26.20
C ASP A 125 -17.50 -10.37 24.74
N GLY A 126 -16.38 -10.65 24.07
CA GLY A 126 -16.32 -11.11 22.69
C GLY A 126 -15.44 -12.35 22.64
N ASP A 127 -16.07 -13.47 22.94
CA ASP A 127 -15.62 -14.85 22.78
C ASP A 127 -14.60 -15.05 21.65
N SER A 128 -13.45 -15.61 22.04
CA SER A 128 -12.35 -16.02 21.17
C SER A 128 -12.73 -17.32 20.44
N SER A 129 -13.46 -17.20 19.34
CA SER A 129 -13.49 -18.23 18.31
C SER A 129 -12.93 -17.69 17.00
N THR A 130 -11.92 -18.39 16.48
CA THR A 130 -11.23 -18.10 15.21
C THR A 130 -12.21 -18.31 14.05
N LYS A 131 -13.09 -17.33 13.78
CA LYS A 131 -14.04 -17.40 12.67
C LYS A 131 -13.30 -17.19 11.35
N ARG A 132 -13.12 -18.27 10.59
CA ARG A 132 -12.74 -18.20 9.17
C ARG A 132 -13.84 -17.42 8.44
N LEU A 133 -13.49 -16.25 7.90
CA LEU A 133 -14.46 -15.30 7.32
C LEU A 133 -15.09 -15.75 6.00
N PHE A 134 -14.66 -16.86 5.40
CA PHE A 134 -15.23 -17.35 4.14
C PHE A 134 -15.19 -18.88 4.09
N THR A 135 -16.35 -19.48 3.82
CA THR A 135 -16.46 -20.90 3.46
C THR A 135 -16.49 -20.97 1.94
N VAL A 136 -15.41 -21.44 1.32
CA VAL A 136 -15.39 -21.70 -0.12
C VAL A 136 -16.30 -22.91 -0.36
N SER A 137 -17.42 -22.69 -1.06
CA SER A 137 -18.29 -23.78 -1.49
C SER A 137 -17.53 -24.67 -2.49
N LYS A 138 -17.68 -25.99 -2.35
CA LYS A 138 -17.18 -26.93 -3.37
C LYS A 138 -17.99 -26.69 -4.65
N PRO A 139 -17.35 -26.51 -5.82
CA PRO A 139 -18.10 -26.43 -7.07
C PRO A 139 -18.87 -27.73 -7.29
N PRO A 140 -20.05 -27.69 -7.94
CA PRO A 140 -20.79 -28.90 -8.26
C PRO A 140 -19.91 -29.82 -9.12
N SER A 141 -19.85 -31.10 -8.73
CA SER A 141 -19.21 -32.12 -9.53
C SER A 141 -20.01 -32.30 -10.83
N LEU A 142 -19.37 -32.03 -11.96
CA LEU A 142 -19.95 -32.25 -13.27
C LEU A 142 -20.17 -33.76 -13.46
N ASP A 143 -21.42 -34.20 -13.47
CA ASP A 143 -21.77 -35.58 -13.78
C ASP A 143 -21.79 -35.76 -15.30
N LEU A 144 -20.70 -36.32 -15.85
CA LEU A 144 -20.51 -36.47 -17.29
C LEU A 144 -21.42 -37.53 -17.92
N ASP A 145 -22.12 -38.32 -17.11
CA ASP A 145 -23.03 -39.36 -17.62
C ASP A 145 -24.40 -38.80 -18.04
N GLN A 146 -24.77 -37.58 -17.61
CA GLN A 146 -26.00 -36.91 -18.06
C GLN A 146 -25.86 -36.19 -19.41
N LEU A 147 -24.65 -36.01 -19.93
CA LEU A 147 -24.41 -35.34 -21.22
C LEU A 147 -24.45 -36.28 -22.43
N LYS A 148 -24.68 -37.58 -22.22
CA LYS A 148 -24.79 -38.57 -23.32
C LYS A 148 -26.19 -38.67 -23.94
N LEU A 149 -27.19 -37.96 -23.43
CA LEU A 149 -28.57 -38.04 -23.91
C LEU A 149 -28.97 -36.95 -24.92
N VAL A 150 -28.03 -36.11 -25.35
CA VAL A 150 -28.24 -35.21 -26.51
C VAL A 150 -27.08 -35.37 -27.49
N SER A 151 -26.91 -36.59 -27.98
CA SER A 151 -26.22 -36.78 -29.25
C SER A 151 -26.74 -38.03 -29.95
N VAL A 152 -27.20 -37.80 -31.17
CA VAL A 152 -27.38 -38.76 -32.27
C VAL A 152 -28.79 -39.35 -32.45
N ARG A 153 -29.47 -38.68 -33.40
CA ARG A 153 -30.38 -39.17 -34.47
C ARG A 153 -31.82 -39.49 -34.14
#